data_AF-A0A7R9US34-F1
#
_entry.id   AF-A0A7R9US34-F1
#
_cell.length_a   1.000
_cell.length_b   1.000
_cell.length_c   1.000
_cell.angle_alpha   90.00
_cell.angle_beta   90.00
_cell.angle_gamma   90.00
#
_symmetry.space_group_name_H-M   'P 1'
#
loop_
_entity.id
_entity.type
_entity.pdbx_description
1 polymer ?
#
loop_
_entity_poly.entity_id
_entity_poly.type
_entity_poly.pdbx_seq_one_letter_code
_entity_poly.pdbx_strand_id
1 'polypeptide(L)'
;MKVVGVEREQAALELGKNRIDASVTRMLAKRVAKGTLTQEGAEAEAARTLANLSYDTRIEAVHDCDLIVEAIVEDMRIKVPFWKQLGALC
;
A
#
# COMPACT_ATOMS: atom_id res chain seq x y z
N MET A 1 -5.02 3.53 -11.15
CA MET A 1 -4.34 2.30 -10.72
C MET A 1 -4.81 1.99 -9.31
N LYS A 2 -5.26 0.76 -9.05
CA LYS A 2 -5.57 0.28 -7.70
C LYS A 2 -4.36 -0.46 -7.14
N VAL A 3 -4.17 -0.43 -5.83
CA VAL A 3 -3.09 -1.13 -5.14
C VAL A 3 -3.67 -1.87 -3.95
N VAL A 4 -3.34 -3.16 -3.85
CA VAL A 4 -3.72 -4.01 -2.72
C VAL A 4 -2.48 -4.21 -1.83
N GLY A 5 -2.52 -3.71 -0.60
CA GLY A 5 -1.49 -3.97 0.39
C GLY A 5 -1.85 -5.21 1.22
N VAL A 6 -1.01 -6.24 1.19
CA VAL A 6 -1.20 -7.46 1.98
C VAL A 6 -0.15 -7.55 3.07
N GLU A 7 -0.60 -7.77 4.30
CA GLU A 7 0.25 -8.02 5.47
C GLU A 7 -0.44 -9.03 6.37
N ARG A 8 0.26 -10.13 6.72
CA ARG A 8 -0.35 -11.28 7.42
C ARG A 8 -0.78 -10.96 8.84
N GLU A 9 -0.17 -9.97 9.47
CA GLU A 9 -0.46 -9.59 10.85
C GLU A 9 -1.26 -8.29 10.90
N GLN A 10 -2.49 -8.34 11.43
CA GLN A 10 -3.39 -7.18 11.49
C GLN A 10 -2.75 -5.96 12.16
N ALA A 11 -1.99 -6.17 13.24
CA ALA A 11 -1.32 -5.08 13.95
C ALA A 11 -0.27 -4.39 13.06
N ALA A 12 0.53 -5.17 12.32
CA ALA A 12 1.51 -4.63 11.37
C ALA A 12 0.82 -3.91 10.20
N LEU A 13 -0.31 -4.44 9.71
CA LEU A 13 -1.09 -3.83 8.65
C LEU A 13 -1.62 -2.45 9.05
N GLU A 14 -2.21 -2.32 10.24
CA GLU A 14 -2.69 -1.03 10.75
C GLU A 14 -1.56 -0.02 10.97
N LEU A 15 -0.40 -0.47 11.46
CA LEU A 15 0.79 0.39 11.56
C LEU A 15 1.26 0.87 10.17
N GLY A 16 1.21 0.01 9.16
CA GLY A 16 1.51 0.36 7.77
C GLY A 16 0.55 1.42 7.21
N LYS A 17 -0.75 1.21 7.38
CA LYS A 17 -1.80 2.15 6.95
C LYS A 17 -1.60 3.54 7.56
N ASN A 18 -1.39 3.61 8.87
CA ASN A 18 -1.14 4.87 9.57
C ASN A 18 0.10 5.62 9.04
N ARG A 19 1.17 4.89 8.68
CA ARG A 19 2.37 5.48 8.09
C ARG A 19 2.12 6.02 6.68
N ILE A 20 1.30 5.34 5.88
CA ILE A 20 0.91 5.80 4.54
C ILE A 20 0.11 7.10 4.66
N ASP A 21 -0.92 7.14 5.51
CA ASP A 21 -1.76 8.33 5.72
C ASP A 21 -0.92 9.54 6.18
N ALA A 22 -0.03 9.32 7.15
CA ALA A 22 0.88 10.35 7.65
C ALA A 22 1.83 10.85 6.55
N SER A 23 2.36 9.95 5.71
CA SER A 23 3.27 10.32 4.62
C SER A 23 2.56 11.13 3.55
N VAL A 24 1.37 10.70 3.11
CA VAL A 24 0.54 11.40 2.11
C VAL A 24 0.21 12.81 2.61
N THR A 25 -0.30 12.93 3.83
CA THR A 25 -0.63 14.21 4.45
C THR A 25 0.59 15.13 4.53
N ARG A 26 1.73 14.61 4.99
CA ARG A 26 2.99 15.37 5.09
C ARG A 26 3.50 15.85 3.73
N MET A 27 3.41 15.02 2.69
CA MET A 27 3.86 15.38 1.34
C MET A 27 2.99 16.49 0.74
N LEU A 28 1.67 16.42 0.93
CA LEU A 28 0.74 17.42 0.43
C LEU A 28 0.83 18.73 1.22
N ALA A 29 0.98 18.67 2.54
CA ALA A 29 1.24 19.86 3.37
C ALA A 29 2.48 20.63 2.91
N LYS A 30 3.55 19.93 2.51
CA LYS A 30 4.74 20.58 1.91
C LYS A 30 4.44 21.28 0.59
N ARG A 31 3.52 20.76 -0.22
CA ARG A 31 3.10 21.41 -1.48
C ARG A 31 2.24 22.65 -1.22
N VAL A 32 1.40 22.61 -0.19
CA VAL A 32 0.63 23.77 0.29
C VAL A 32 1.56 24.86 0.82
N ALA A 33 2.51 24.51 1.68
CA ALA A 33 3.49 25.46 2.23
C ALA A 33 4.35 26.13 1.13
N LYS A 34 4.57 25.45 0.01
CA LYS A 34 5.27 26.01 -1.17
C LYS A 34 4.36 26.85 -2.08
N GLY A 35 3.07 27.00 -1.76
CA GLY A 35 2.08 27.70 -2.60
C GLY A 35 1.73 26.97 -3.90
N THR A 36 2.18 25.72 -4.07
CA THR A 36 1.95 24.93 -5.30
C THR A 36 0.65 24.13 -5.28
N LEU A 37 -0.07 24.16 -4.16
CA LEU A 37 -1.34 23.48 -3.94
C LEU A 37 -2.16 24.25 -2.90
N THR A 38 -3.49 24.30 -3.06
CA THR A 38 -4.37 24.85 -2.02
C THR A 38 -4.64 23.80 -0.93
N GLN A 39 -5.11 24.24 0.24
CA GLN A 39 -5.48 23.33 1.32
C GLN A 39 -6.60 22.36 0.88
N GLU A 40 -7.64 22.88 0.24
CA GLU A 40 -8.74 22.09 -0.32
C GLU A 40 -8.25 21.11 -1.39
N GLY A 41 -7.31 21.54 -2.24
CA GLY A 41 -6.69 20.69 -3.25
C GLY A 41 -5.87 19.54 -2.63
N ALA A 42 -5.18 19.80 -1.51
CA ALA A 42 -4.47 18.77 -0.76
C ALA A 42 -5.43 17.73 -0.19
N GLU A 43 -6.54 18.15 0.41
CA GLU A 43 -7.54 17.24 0.97
C GLU A 43 -8.18 16.35 -0.11
N ALA A 44 -8.56 16.94 -1.24
CA ALA A 44 -9.09 16.20 -2.39
C ALA A 44 -8.06 15.22 -2.96
N GLU A 45 -6.79 15.61 -3.07
CA GLU A 45 -5.73 14.74 -3.57
C GLU A 45 -5.41 13.59 -2.59
N ALA A 46 -5.41 13.85 -1.29
CA ALA A 46 -5.26 12.83 -0.25
C ALA A 46 -6.39 11.80 -0.34
N ALA A 47 -7.64 12.25 -0.34
CA ALA A 47 -8.81 11.37 -0.44
C ALA A 47 -8.76 10.50 -1.71
N ARG A 48 -8.43 11.11 -2.86
CA ARG A 48 -8.33 10.40 -4.13
C ARG A 48 -7.17 9.40 -4.17
N THR A 49 -6.06 9.71 -3.51
CA THR A 49 -4.90 8.81 -3.40
C THR A 49 -5.23 7.61 -2.53
N LEU A 50 -5.76 7.84 -1.34
CA LEU A 50 -6.09 6.79 -0.38
C LEU A 50 -7.24 5.89 -0.88
N ALA A 51 -8.20 6.43 -1.63
CA ALA A 51 -9.26 5.65 -2.27
C ALA A 51 -8.77 4.64 -3.33
N ASN A 52 -7.50 4.73 -3.75
CA ASN A 52 -6.88 3.74 -4.63
C ASN A 52 -6.21 2.58 -3.90
N LEU A 53 -6.13 2.65 -2.58
CA LEU A 53 -5.50 1.63 -1.74
C LEU A 53 -6.58 0.78 -1.09
N SER A 54 -6.40 -0.53 -1.14
CA SER A 54 -7.13 -1.50 -0.33
C SER A 54 -6.15 -2.38 0.42
N TYR A 55 -6.60 -3.01 1.49
CA TYR A 55 -5.75 -3.80 2.37
C TYR A 55 -6.44 -5.09 2.77
N ASP A 56 -5.69 -6.17 2.86
CA ASP A 56 -6.17 -7.47 3.35
C ASP A 56 -5.04 -8.14 4.16
N THR A 57 -5.41 -9.08 5.02
CA THR A 57 -4.45 -9.94 5.74
C THR A 57 -4.20 -11.27 5.04
N ARG A 58 -4.94 -11.53 3.96
CA ARG A 58 -4.94 -12.76 3.21
C ARG A 58 -4.31 -12.56 1.84
N ILE A 59 -3.47 -13.50 1.43
CA ILE A 59 -2.72 -13.41 0.18
C ILE A 59 -3.62 -13.54 -1.04
N GLU A 60 -4.77 -14.20 -0.90
CA GLU A 60 -5.79 -14.39 -1.94
C GLU A 60 -6.30 -13.06 -2.52
N ALA A 61 -6.16 -11.95 -1.78
CA ALA A 61 -6.51 -10.62 -2.26
C ALA A 61 -5.69 -10.16 -3.47
N VAL A 62 -4.58 -10.82 -3.80
CA VAL A 62 -3.75 -10.48 -4.97
C VAL A 62 -4.11 -11.27 -6.23
N HIS A 63 -5.07 -12.19 -6.17
CA HIS A 63 -5.43 -13.09 -7.29
C HIS A 63 -5.69 -12.36 -8.61
N ASP A 64 -6.43 -11.25 -8.57
CA ASP A 64 -6.80 -10.48 -9.77
C ASP A 64 -5.81 -9.35 -10.11
N CYS A 65 -4.62 -9.32 -9.48
CA CYS A 65 -3.64 -8.25 -9.71
C CYS A 65 -2.76 -8.54 -10.94
N ASP A 66 -2.63 -7.56 -11.84
CA ASP A 66 -1.77 -7.67 -13.04
C ASP A 66 -0.26 -7.68 -12.71
N LEU A 67 0.14 -7.10 -11.57
CA LEU A 67 1.52 -7.00 -11.12
C LEU A 67 1.59 -7.18 -9.61
N ILE A 68 2.47 -8.09 -9.17
CA ILE A 68 2.74 -8.36 -7.75
C ILE A 68 4.15 -7.87 -7.40
N VAL A 69 4.24 -7.07 -6.35
CA VAL A 69 5.50 -6.63 -5.75
C VAL A 69 5.61 -7.25 -4.37
N GLU A 70 6.64 -8.07 -4.16
CA GLU A 70 6.94 -8.60 -2.82
C GLU A 70 7.87 -7.64 -2.08
N ALA A 71 7.58 -7.45 -0.79
CA ALA A 71 8.44 -6.75 0.15
C ALA A 71 8.45 -7.51 1.49
N ILE A 72 8.67 -8.83 1.42
CA ILE A 72 8.69 -9.70 2.59
C ILE A 72 10.10 -9.83 3.16
N VAL A 73 10.26 -10.64 4.22
CA VAL A 73 11.57 -10.91 4.84
C VAL A 73 12.57 -11.42 3.80
N GLU A 74 13.77 -10.85 3.79
CA GLU A 74 14.87 -11.23 2.90
C GLU A 74 15.53 -12.56 3.32
N ASP A 75 14.81 -13.66 3.16
CA ASP A 75 15.29 -15.03 3.38
C ASP A 75 14.82 -15.94 2.25
N MET A 76 15.76 -16.57 1.54
CA MET A 76 15.47 -17.46 0.41
C MET A 76 14.61 -18.67 0.81
N ARG A 77 14.70 -19.14 2.05
CA ARG A 77 13.88 -20.24 2.58
C ARG A 77 12.43 -19.83 2.74
N ILE A 78 12.15 -18.52 2.82
CA ILE A 78 10.80 -17.95 2.88
C ILE A 78 10.33 -17.55 1.47
N LYS A 79 11.17 -16.83 0.72
CA LYS A 79 10.82 -16.31 -0.61
C LYS A 79 10.52 -17.40 -1.64
N VAL A 80 11.30 -18.48 -1.67
CA VAL A 80 11.09 -19.54 -2.68
C VAL A 80 9.73 -20.23 -2.52
N PRO A 81 9.32 -20.72 -1.32
CA PRO A 81 7.97 -21.24 -1.13
C PRO A 81 6.88 -20.20 -1.39
N PHE A 82 7.09 -18.95 -0.96
CA PHE A 82 6.14 -17.85 -1.19
C PHE A 82 5.87 -17.63 -2.68
N TRP A 83 6.91 -17.58 -3.51
CA TRP A 83 6.76 -17.45 -4.96
C TRP A 83 6.05 -18.65 -5.60
N LYS A 84 6.29 -19.88 -5.11
CA LYS A 84 5.55 -21.06 -5.58
C LYS A 84 4.06 -20.99 -5.24
N GLN A 85 3.72 -20.50 -4.04
CA GLN A 85 2.34 -20.26 -3.64
C GLN A 85 1.67 -19.22 -4.53
N LEU A 86 2.34 -18.10 -4.79
CA LEU A 86 1.83 -17.05 -5.69
C LEU A 86 1.60 -17.55 -7.11
N GLY A 87 2.56 -18.29 -7.69
CA GLY A 87 2.41 -18.85 -9.03
C GLY A 87 1.38 -19.97 -9.17
N ALA A 88 0.83 -20.48 -8.06
CA ALA A 88 -0.33 -21.36 -8.07
C ALA A 88 -1.65 -20.60 -7.86
N LEU A 89 -1.59 -19.40 -7.30
CA LEU A 89 -2.73 -18.53 -7.04
C LEU A 89 -3.10 -17.68 -8.27
N CYS A 90 -2.10 -17.23 -9.03
CA CYS A 90 -2.24 -16.32 -10.19
C CYS A 90 -1.75 -17.02 -11.46
#